data_AF-A0A263DDQ7-F1
#
_entry.id   AF-A0A263DDQ7-F1
#
_cell.length_a   1.000
_cell.length_b   1.000
_cell.length_c   1.000
_cell.angle_alpha   90.00
_cell.angle_beta   90.00
_cell.angle_gamma   90.00
#
_symmetry.space_group_name_H-M   'P 1'
#
loop_
_entity.id
_entity.type
_entity.pdbx_description
1 polymer ?
#
loop_
_entity_poly.entity_id
_entity_poly.type
_entity_poly.pdbx_seq_one_letter_code
_entity_poly.pdbx_strand_id
1 'polypeptide(L)'
;MAGWWPNVEVRMSRKPDEQELERAAEAVGGLLMEAVQATIADRTPDPSRECVAEFLSIDDKVAPEDDGGPTELVATLTLVQWLSAARNELLDRPGRVEEALGWIEDAMGRRYRSRARYTCGALESADGARESMEYAAALQDDFLPSMIWLVAGVVAVHGEGDVTWLRRLAGPEQLLSGVAADLF
;
A
#
# COMPACT_ATOMS: atom_id res chain seq x y z
N MET A 1 57.37 11.64 -16.39
CA MET A 1 56.61 10.38 -16.48
C MET A 1 55.23 10.66 -15.93
N ALA A 2 54.22 10.66 -16.80
CA ALA A 2 52.85 11.03 -16.50
C ALA A 2 52.17 9.99 -15.61
N GLY A 3 51.40 10.47 -14.63
CA GLY A 3 50.65 9.67 -13.67
C GLY A 3 49.49 8.91 -14.31
N TRP A 4 49.22 7.73 -13.77
CA TRP A 4 48.10 6.87 -14.11
C TRP A 4 47.29 6.64 -12.83
N TRP A 5 46.18 7.37 -12.68
CA TRP A 5 45.11 7.03 -11.75
C TRP A 5 43.96 6.47 -12.60
N PRO A 6 43.37 5.32 -12.27
CA PRO A 6 42.18 4.87 -12.95
C PRO A 6 41.02 5.82 -12.60
N ASN A 7 40.39 6.37 -13.64
CA ASN A 7 39.10 7.04 -13.52
C ASN A 7 38.11 6.04 -12.93
N VAL A 8 37.82 6.17 -11.64
CA VAL A 8 36.60 5.61 -11.07
C VAL A 8 35.47 6.45 -11.67
N GLU A 9 34.84 5.92 -12.71
CA GLU A 9 33.56 6.44 -13.18
C GLU A 9 32.61 6.42 -11.99
N VAL A 10 32.39 7.59 -11.42
CA VAL A 10 31.24 7.86 -10.55
C VAL A 10 30.02 7.52 -11.38
N ARG A 11 29.43 6.34 -11.16
CA ARG A 11 28.06 6.04 -11.60
C ARG A 11 27.20 7.17 -11.05
N MET A 12 26.85 8.11 -11.90
CA MET A 12 25.89 9.14 -11.56
C MET A 12 24.58 8.42 -11.23
N SER A 13 24.23 8.35 -9.94
CA SER A 13 22.87 8.10 -9.50
C SER A 13 22.00 9.19 -10.12
N ARG A 14 21.38 8.86 -11.26
CA ARG A 14 20.37 9.69 -11.87
C ARG A 14 19.18 9.65 -10.91
N LYS A 15 18.90 10.78 -10.26
CA LYS A 15 17.64 10.93 -9.53
C LYS A 15 16.51 10.67 -10.55
N PRO A 16 15.56 9.76 -10.26
CA PRO A 16 14.44 9.54 -11.14
C PRO A 16 13.72 10.87 -11.37
N ASP A 17 13.31 11.11 -12.62
CA ASP A 17 12.55 12.31 -12.96
C ASP A 17 11.16 12.23 -12.27
N GLU A 18 10.58 13.37 -11.92
CA GLU A 18 9.28 13.45 -11.22
C GLU A 18 8.18 12.73 -12.03
N GLN A 19 8.24 12.83 -13.36
CA GLN A 19 7.33 12.12 -14.27
C GLN A 19 7.53 10.60 -14.27
N GLU A 20 8.75 10.10 -14.01
CA GLU A 20 9.01 8.66 -13.92
C GLU A 20 8.45 8.10 -12.61
N LEU A 21 8.58 8.86 -11.51
CA LEU A 21 7.98 8.52 -10.22
C LEU A 21 6.45 8.53 -10.29
N GLU A 22 5.86 9.53 -10.93
CA GLU A 22 4.41 9.62 -11.11
C GLU A 22 3.85 8.43 -11.92
N ARG A 23 4.51 8.05 -13.02
CA ARG A 23 4.13 6.87 -13.81
C ARG A 23 4.28 5.57 -13.04
N ALA A 24 5.33 5.44 -12.24
CA ALA A 24 5.53 4.27 -11.38
C ALA A 24 4.42 4.17 -10.32
N ALA A 25 4.07 5.29 -9.68
CA ALA A 25 2.97 5.36 -8.73
C ALA A 25 1.62 5.03 -9.38
N GLU A 26 1.35 5.52 -10.59
CA GLU A 26 0.14 5.18 -11.34
C GLU A 26 0.07 3.69 -11.69
N ALA A 27 1.19 3.09 -12.13
CA ALA A 27 1.26 1.67 -12.42
C ALA A 27 1.02 0.80 -11.18
N VAL A 28 1.68 1.11 -10.06
CA VAL A 28 1.49 0.40 -8.78
C VAL A 28 0.06 0.58 -8.27
N GLY A 29 -0.49 1.79 -8.33
CA GLY A 29 -1.88 2.05 -7.96
C GLY A 29 -2.89 1.27 -8.81
N GLY A 30 -2.59 1.08 -10.10
CA GLY A 30 -3.35 0.20 -10.99
C GLY A 30 -3.37 -1.24 -10.51
N LEU A 31 -2.20 -1.83 -10.27
CA LEU A 31 -2.04 -3.20 -9.79
C LEU A 31 -2.71 -3.42 -8.42
N LEU A 32 -2.55 -2.47 -7.49
CA LEU A 32 -3.21 -2.51 -6.19
C LEU A 32 -4.72 -2.54 -6.32
N MET A 33 -5.28 -1.74 -7.23
CA MET A 33 -6.73 -1.66 -7.41
C MET A 33 -7.30 -2.92 -8.07
N GLU A 34 -6.55 -3.53 -8.99
CA GLU A 34 -6.88 -4.87 -9.52
C GLU A 34 -6.87 -5.91 -8.40
N ALA A 35 -5.86 -5.90 -7.52
CA ALA A 35 -5.78 -6.80 -6.38
C ALA A 35 -6.92 -6.62 -5.38
N VAL A 36 -7.30 -5.37 -5.06
CA VAL A 36 -8.47 -5.05 -4.24
C VAL A 36 -9.75 -5.60 -4.89
N GLN A 37 -9.95 -5.32 -6.18
CA GLN A 37 -11.14 -5.77 -6.92
C GLN A 37 -11.26 -7.30 -6.94
N ALA A 38 -10.15 -7.99 -7.21
CA ALA A 38 -10.09 -9.45 -7.22
C ALA A 38 -10.33 -10.03 -5.82
N THR A 39 -9.75 -9.43 -4.77
CA THR A 39 -9.99 -9.85 -3.37
C THR A 39 -11.47 -9.74 -2.99
N ILE A 40 -12.15 -8.66 -3.42
CA ILE A 40 -13.59 -8.49 -3.19
C ILE A 40 -14.40 -9.55 -3.93
N ALA A 41 -14.06 -9.82 -5.19
CA ALA A 41 -14.79 -10.74 -6.06
C ALA A 41 -14.62 -12.20 -5.62
N ASP A 42 -13.37 -12.62 -5.41
CA ASP A 42 -13.01 -14.01 -5.13
C ASP A 42 -13.17 -14.37 -3.65
N ARG A 43 -13.17 -13.37 -2.76
CA ARG A 43 -13.27 -13.53 -1.30
C ARG A 43 -12.19 -14.46 -0.75
N THR A 44 -10.98 -14.37 -1.31
CA THR A 44 -9.80 -15.10 -0.86
C THR A 44 -8.66 -14.12 -0.61
N PRO A 45 -7.67 -14.48 0.24
CA PRO A 45 -6.51 -13.63 0.49
C PRO A 45 -5.50 -13.63 -0.66
N ASP A 46 -5.62 -14.56 -1.60
CA ASP A 46 -4.58 -14.89 -2.58
C ASP A 46 -4.33 -13.76 -3.59
N PRO A 47 -5.33 -13.03 -4.14
CA PRO A 47 -5.06 -11.94 -5.07
C PRO A 47 -4.16 -10.84 -4.47
N SER A 48 -4.34 -10.49 -3.20
CA SER A 48 -3.45 -9.54 -2.51
C SER A 48 -2.02 -10.06 -2.38
N ARG A 49 -1.85 -11.36 -2.11
CA ARG A 49 -0.54 -11.98 -1.95
C ARG A 49 0.20 -12.09 -3.27
N GLU A 50 -0.51 -12.46 -4.33
CA GLU A 50 0.04 -12.52 -5.68
C GLU A 50 0.52 -11.14 -6.14
N CYS A 51 -0.29 -10.10 -5.91
CA CYS A 51 0.09 -8.71 -6.20
C CYS A 51 1.37 -8.28 -5.45
N VAL A 52 1.47 -8.58 -4.16
CA VAL A 52 2.66 -8.23 -3.37
C VAL A 52 3.88 -9.06 -3.80
N ALA A 53 3.71 -10.34 -4.12
CA ALA A 53 4.79 -11.16 -4.67
C ALA A 53 5.32 -10.61 -6.00
N GLU A 54 4.45 -10.01 -6.82
CA GLU A 54 4.86 -9.32 -8.05
C GLU A 54 5.70 -8.08 -7.74
N PHE A 55 5.32 -7.26 -6.76
CA PHE A 55 6.10 -6.10 -6.33
C PHE A 55 7.49 -6.49 -5.86
N LEU A 56 7.59 -7.50 -4.99
CA LEU A 56 8.87 -8.01 -4.51
C LEU A 56 9.72 -8.57 -5.67
N SER A 57 9.11 -9.24 -6.64
CA SER A 57 9.82 -9.72 -7.84
C SER A 57 10.33 -8.59 -8.75
N ILE A 58 9.65 -7.44 -8.78
CA ILE A 58 10.11 -6.25 -9.50
C ILE A 58 11.29 -5.63 -8.75
N ASP A 59 11.15 -5.47 -7.43
CA ASP A 59 12.17 -4.86 -6.58
C ASP A 59 13.47 -5.68 -6.56
N ASP A 60 13.39 -7.01 -6.45
CA ASP A 60 14.55 -7.91 -6.55
C ASP A 60 15.33 -7.74 -7.86
N LYS A 61 14.67 -7.37 -8.96
CA LYS A 61 15.33 -7.15 -10.27
C LYS A 61 15.97 -5.77 -10.37
N VAL A 62 15.46 -4.79 -9.63
CA VAL A 62 15.87 -3.38 -9.72
C VAL A 62 16.92 -3.03 -8.67
N ALA A 63 16.74 -3.51 -7.44
CA ALA A 63 17.57 -3.20 -6.28
C ALA A 63 17.73 -4.44 -5.36
N PRO A 64 18.45 -5.49 -5.78
CA PRO A 64 18.57 -6.77 -5.04
C PRO A 64 19.30 -6.69 -3.70
N GLU A 65 19.95 -5.56 -3.38
CA GLU A 65 20.72 -5.36 -2.15
C GLU A 65 20.02 -4.44 -1.13
N ASP A 66 18.84 -3.88 -1.45
CA ASP A 66 18.09 -3.01 -0.56
C ASP A 66 16.97 -3.78 0.17
N ASP A 67 16.94 -3.68 1.50
CA ASP A 67 15.81 -4.12 2.32
C ASP A 67 14.66 -3.11 2.15
N GLY A 68 13.63 -3.51 1.38
CA GLY A 68 12.48 -2.67 1.06
C GLY A 68 12.67 -1.90 -0.24
N GLY A 69 12.14 -2.44 -1.32
CA GLY A 69 12.32 -1.88 -2.65
C GLY A 69 11.36 -0.72 -2.97
N PRO A 70 11.63 0.00 -4.08
CA PRO A 70 10.83 1.17 -4.47
C PRO A 70 9.35 0.83 -4.72
N THR A 71 9.04 -0.37 -5.22
CA THR A 71 7.66 -0.80 -5.49
C THR A 71 6.90 -1.06 -4.20
N GLU A 72 7.52 -1.78 -3.26
CA GLU A 72 6.98 -2.01 -1.91
C GLU A 72 6.68 -0.69 -1.18
N LEU A 73 7.60 0.28 -1.23
CA LEU A 73 7.41 1.59 -0.61
C LEU A 73 6.24 2.34 -1.23
N VAL A 74 6.19 2.45 -2.57
CA VAL A 74 5.10 3.13 -3.29
C VAL A 74 3.76 2.46 -3.02
N ALA A 75 3.72 1.13 -2.96
CA ALA A 75 2.50 0.39 -2.63
C ALA A 75 2.02 0.69 -1.20
N THR A 76 2.93 0.67 -0.23
CA THR A 76 2.65 1.00 1.18
C THR A 76 2.04 2.39 1.29
N LEU A 77 2.68 3.39 0.69
CA LEU A 77 2.24 4.78 0.73
C LEU A 77 0.86 4.97 0.10
N THR A 78 0.62 4.33 -1.04
CA THR A 78 -0.67 4.35 -1.73
C THR A 78 -1.79 3.77 -0.86
N LEU A 79 -1.53 2.64 -0.19
CA LEU A 79 -2.49 1.99 0.70
C LEU A 79 -2.78 2.84 1.95
N VAL A 80 -1.75 3.44 2.57
CA VAL A 80 -1.92 4.38 3.69
C VAL A 80 -2.78 5.58 3.26
N GLN A 81 -2.52 6.13 2.08
CA GLN A 81 -3.29 7.25 1.55
C GLN A 81 -4.76 6.88 1.34
N TRP A 82 -5.05 5.73 0.72
CA TRP A 82 -6.43 5.26 0.53
C TRP A 82 -7.16 5.04 1.86
N LEU A 83 -6.52 4.42 2.84
CA LEU A 83 -7.09 4.21 4.17
C LEU A 83 -7.33 5.54 4.90
N SER A 84 -6.40 6.50 4.77
CA SER A 84 -6.53 7.83 5.36
C SER A 84 -7.65 8.65 4.71
N ALA A 85 -7.78 8.58 3.38
CA ALA A 85 -8.86 9.24 2.67
C ALA A 85 -10.22 8.61 3.02
N ALA A 86 -10.30 7.28 3.12
CA ALA A 86 -11.49 6.59 3.60
C ALA A 86 -11.84 6.95 5.04
N ARG A 87 -10.85 7.05 5.94
CA ARG A 87 -11.07 7.51 7.33
C ARG A 87 -11.73 8.89 7.36
N ASN A 88 -11.24 9.82 6.54
CA ASN A 88 -11.75 11.19 6.49
C ASN A 88 -13.18 11.26 5.91
N GLU A 89 -13.50 10.43 4.91
CA GLU A 89 -14.86 10.30 4.36
C GLU A 89 -15.83 9.69 5.38
N LEU A 90 -15.35 8.78 6.23
CA LEU A 90 -16.16 7.97 7.15
C LEU A 90 -16.10 8.47 8.61
N LEU A 91 -15.87 9.77 8.82
CA LEU A 91 -15.76 10.36 10.17
C LEU A 91 -17.04 10.19 11.01
N ASP A 92 -18.21 10.19 10.38
CA ASP A 92 -19.51 9.99 11.01
C ASP A 92 -19.87 8.51 11.23
N ARG A 93 -18.99 7.58 10.81
CA ARG A 93 -19.17 6.12 10.98
C ARG A 93 -18.16 5.55 11.97
N PRO A 94 -18.45 5.58 13.29
CA PRO A 94 -17.54 5.03 14.30
C PRO A 94 -17.33 3.52 14.18
N GLY A 95 -18.22 2.79 13.49
CA GLY A 95 -18.11 1.35 13.24
C GLY A 95 -17.21 0.96 12.07
N ARG A 96 -16.70 1.90 11.26
CA ARG A 96 -16.02 1.64 9.98
C ARG A 96 -14.94 0.56 10.02
N VAL A 97 -14.14 0.53 11.09
CA VAL A 97 -13.05 -0.44 11.24
C VAL A 97 -13.61 -1.84 11.54
N GLU A 98 -14.50 -1.95 12.51
CA GLU A 98 -15.07 -3.25 12.90
C GLU A 98 -16.01 -3.81 11.81
N GLU A 99 -16.65 -2.95 11.01
CA GLU A 99 -17.43 -3.35 9.84
C GLU A 99 -16.53 -3.89 8.72
N ALA A 100 -15.44 -3.20 8.37
CA ALA A 100 -14.46 -3.70 7.41
C ALA A 100 -13.79 -5.00 7.87
N LEU A 101 -13.39 -5.08 9.14
CA LEU A 101 -12.84 -6.30 9.74
C LEU A 101 -13.88 -7.44 9.79
N GLY A 102 -15.15 -7.12 10.00
CA GLY A 102 -16.27 -8.07 9.92
C GLY A 102 -16.38 -8.68 8.53
N TRP A 103 -16.34 -7.84 7.49
CA TRP A 103 -16.32 -8.32 6.11
C TRP A 103 -15.14 -9.25 5.83
N ILE A 104 -13.94 -8.93 6.33
CA ILE A 104 -12.75 -9.79 6.16
C ILE A 104 -12.94 -11.15 6.83
N GLU A 105 -13.52 -11.20 8.03
CA GLU A 105 -13.81 -12.47 8.71
C GLU A 105 -14.86 -13.28 7.94
N ASP A 106 -15.90 -12.65 7.42
CA ASP A 106 -16.95 -13.32 6.65
C ASP A 106 -16.44 -13.83 5.29
N ALA A 107 -15.58 -13.05 4.61
CA ALA A 107 -15.06 -13.39 3.29
C ALA A 107 -13.94 -14.43 3.37
N MET A 108 -12.92 -14.19 4.20
CA MET A 108 -11.67 -14.95 4.19
C MET A 108 -11.44 -15.76 5.48
N GLY A 109 -12.10 -15.39 6.58
CA GLY A 109 -12.01 -16.08 7.87
C GLY A 109 -11.27 -15.29 8.95
N ARG A 110 -11.50 -15.71 10.21
CA ARG A 110 -11.00 -15.05 11.43
C ARG A 110 -9.49 -14.82 11.45
N ARG A 111 -8.70 -15.74 10.89
CA ARG A 111 -7.23 -15.61 10.81
C ARG A 111 -6.82 -14.32 10.10
N TYR A 112 -7.46 -14.00 8.98
CA TYR A 112 -7.13 -12.83 8.17
C TYR A 112 -7.66 -11.54 8.80
N ARG A 113 -8.83 -11.61 9.46
CA ARG A 113 -9.30 -10.50 10.31
C ARG A 113 -8.27 -10.16 11.39
N SER A 114 -7.77 -11.17 12.11
CA SER A 114 -6.77 -10.94 13.15
C SER A 114 -5.50 -10.28 12.62
N ARG A 115 -5.06 -10.63 11.39
CA ARG A 115 -3.91 -9.99 10.75
C ARG A 115 -4.21 -8.54 10.31
N ALA A 116 -5.34 -8.32 9.64
CA ALA A 116 -5.77 -6.98 9.21
C ALA A 116 -5.97 -6.01 10.39
N ARG A 117 -6.30 -6.51 11.59
CA ARG A 117 -6.40 -5.70 12.80
C ARG A 117 -5.08 -5.00 13.15
N TYR A 118 -3.92 -5.59 12.84
CA TYR A 118 -2.61 -4.96 13.09
C TYR A 118 -2.28 -3.83 12.10
N THR A 119 -2.98 -3.76 10.96
CA THR A 119 -2.76 -2.73 9.93
C THR A 119 -3.90 -1.74 9.81
N CYS A 120 -4.86 -1.76 10.75
CA CYS A 120 -6.05 -0.90 10.68
C CYS A 120 -5.86 0.51 11.23
N GLY A 121 -4.71 0.82 11.83
CA GLY A 121 -4.47 2.11 12.46
C GLY A 121 -4.64 3.30 11.51
N ALA A 122 -4.25 3.18 10.24
CA ALA A 122 -4.45 4.24 9.24
C ALA A 122 -5.93 4.60 9.00
N LEU A 123 -6.84 3.62 9.19
CA LEU A 123 -8.29 3.81 9.11
C LEU A 123 -8.89 4.30 10.44
N GLU A 124 -8.22 4.05 11.56
CA GLU A 124 -8.65 4.47 12.89
C GLU A 124 -8.34 5.95 13.15
N SER A 125 -7.08 6.35 12.97
CA SER A 125 -6.59 7.68 13.36
C SER A 125 -5.48 8.18 12.41
N ALA A 126 -5.07 9.44 12.57
CA ALA A 126 -3.94 10.01 11.81
C ALA A 126 -2.61 9.35 12.19
N ASP A 127 -2.37 9.16 13.49
CA ASP A 127 -1.13 8.57 14.01
C ASP A 127 -1.06 7.04 13.79
N GLY A 128 -2.21 6.37 13.65
CA GLY A 128 -2.29 4.91 13.58
C GLY A 128 -1.62 4.31 12.35
N ALA A 129 -1.37 5.09 11.28
CA ALA A 129 -0.58 4.63 10.14
C ALA A 129 0.87 4.31 10.55
N ARG A 130 1.48 5.17 11.38
CA ARG A 130 2.84 4.97 11.90
C ARG A 130 2.89 3.77 12.85
N GLU A 131 1.91 3.65 13.74
CA GLU A 131 1.82 2.51 14.67
C GLU A 131 1.66 1.17 13.93
N SER A 132 0.91 1.16 12.83
CA SER A 132 0.72 -0.04 12.01
C SER A 132 2.03 -0.56 11.43
N MET A 133 2.98 0.33 11.09
CA MET A 133 4.30 -0.05 10.57
C MET A 133 5.16 -0.80 11.59
N GLU A 134 4.91 -0.63 12.89
CA GLU A 134 5.61 -1.39 13.94
C GLU A 134 5.32 -2.90 13.87
N TYR A 135 4.22 -3.30 13.23
CA TYR A 135 3.83 -4.69 13.06
C TYR A 135 4.35 -5.33 11.77
N ALA A 136 5.08 -4.62 10.91
CA ALA A 136 5.60 -5.14 9.65
C ALA A 136 6.41 -6.44 9.85
N ALA A 137 7.36 -6.43 10.78
CA ALA A 137 8.18 -7.62 11.08
C ALA A 137 7.38 -8.80 11.65
N ALA A 138 6.29 -8.54 12.37
CA ALA A 138 5.44 -9.59 12.95
C ALA A 138 4.50 -10.22 11.91
N LEU A 139 4.04 -9.42 10.94
CA LEU A 139 3.16 -9.88 9.87
C LEU A 139 3.92 -10.52 8.71
N GLN A 140 5.20 -10.17 8.53
CA GLN A 140 6.08 -10.69 7.47
C GLN A 140 5.39 -10.53 6.10
N ASP A 141 5.33 -11.60 5.31
CA ASP A 141 4.72 -11.64 3.98
C ASP A 141 3.26 -11.21 3.93
N ASP A 142 2.55 -11.19 5.07
CA ASP A 142 1.15 -10.75 5.13
C ASP A 142 0.99 -9.27 5.54
N PHE A 143 2.07 -8.49 5.74
CA PHE A 143 1.96 -7.06 6.11
C PHE A 143 1.24 -6.24 5.03
N LEU A 144 1.81 -6.17 3.82
CA LEU A 144 1.18 -5.49 2.70
C LEU A 144 -0.15 -6.14 2.29
N PRO A 145 -0.25 -7.48 2.18
CA PRO A 145 -1.53 -8.12 1.89
C PRO A 145 -2.63 -7.75 2.88
N SER A 146 -2.33 -7.61 4.17
CA SER A 146 -3.35 -7.24 5.17
C SER A 146 -3.85 -5.81 5.04
N MET A 147 -3.01 -4.89 4.54
CA MET A 147 -3.45 -3.55 4.15
C MET A 147 -4.39 -3.60 2.92
N ILE A 148 -4.08 -4.42 1.91
CA ILE A 148 -4.95 -4.63 0.74
C ILE A 148 -6.29 -5.24 1.17
N TRP A 149 -6.28 -6.24 2.06
CA TRP A 149 -7.51 -6.84 2.61
C TRP A 149 -8.36 -5.81 3.36
N LEU A 150 -7.72 -4.90 4.10
CA LEU A 150 -8.41 -3.83 4.80
C LEU A 150 -9.07 -2.86 3.82
N VAL A 151 -8.34 -2.41 2.79
CA VAL A 151 -8.91 -1.57 1.73
C VAL A 151 -10.08 -2.29 1.04
N ALA A 152 -9.94 -3.57 0.73
CA ALA A 152 -11.01 -4.39 0.15
C ALA A 152 -12.25 -4.44 1.06
N GLY A 153 -12.07 -4.63 2.37
CA GLY A 153 -13.15 -4.60 3.36
C GLY A 153 -13.85 -3.24 3.41
N VAL A 154 -13.09 -2.14 3.42
CA VAL A 154 -13.65 -0.79 3.40
C VAL A 154 -14.46 -0.55 2.12
N VAL A 155 -13.91 -0.90 0.95
CA VAL A 155 -14.62 -0.72 -0.34
C VAL A 155 -15.87 -1.60 -0.39
N ALA A 156 -15.79 -2.85 0.05
CA ALA A 156 -16.93 -3.75 0.01
C ALA A 156 -18.10 -3.27 0.90
N VAL A 157 -17.79 -2.70 2.07
CA VAL A 157 -18.79 -2.25 3.04
C VAL A 157 -19.29 -0.83 2.74
N HIS A 158 -18.39 0.09 2.41
CA HIS A 158 -18.67 1.52 2.34
C HIS A 158 -18.65 2.09 0.92
N GLY A 159 -17.91 1.45 0.01
CA GLY A 159 -17.87 1.77 -1.41
C GLY A 159 -18.81 0.90 -2.26
N GLU A 160 -19.70 0.11 -1.65
CA GLU A 160 -20.64 -0.80 -2.33
C GLU A 160 -19.94 -1.83 -3.24
N GLY A 161 -18.67 -2.14 -2.96
CA GLY A 161 -17.83 -3.01 -3.79
C GLY A 161 -17.26 -2.34 -5.05
N ASP A 162 -17.50 -1.05 -5.26
CA ASP A 162 -16.97 -0.28 -6.38
C ASP A 162 -15.60 0.31 -6.05
N VAL A 163 -14.54 -0.29 -6.60
CA VAL A 163 -13.16 0.18 -6.39
C VAL A 163 -12.90 1.56 -6.97
N THR A 164 -13.72 2.05 -7.91
CA THR A 164 -13.58 3.41 -8.43
C THR A 164 -13.87 4.48 -7.36
N TRP A 165 -14.53 4.09 -6.27
CA TRP A 165 -14.66 4.90 -5.06
C TRP A 165 -13.31 5.39 -4.53
N LEU A 166 -12.26 4.54 -4.55
CA LEU A 166 -10.92 4.92 -4.09
C LEU A 166 -10.28 6.02 -4.94
N ARG A 167 -10.48 5.98 -6.27
CA ARG A 167 -10.00 7.03 -7.18
C ARG A 167 -10.62 8.38 -6.87
N ARG A 168 -11.92 8.39 -6.52
CA ARG A 168 -12.63 9.61 -6.14
C ARG A 168 -12.09 10.20 -4.83
N LEU A 169 -11.71 9.34 -3.88
CA LEU A 169 -11.18 9.76 -2.59
C LEU A 169 -9.75 10.30 -2.65
N ALA A 170 -8.88 9.64 -3.42
CA ALA A 170 -7.46 9.98 -3.45
C ALA A 170 -7.15 11.19 -4.33
N GLY A 171 -7.95 11.48 -5.37
CA GLY A 171 -7.66 12.54 -6.33
C GLY A 171 -6.33 12.34 -7.08
N PRO A 172 -6.14 12.95 -8.27
CA PRO A 172 -4.88 12.83 -9.00
C PRO A 172 -3.70 13.56 -8.33
N GLU A 173 -3.93 14.55 -7.48
CA GLU A 173 -2.87 15.45 -6.93
C GLU A 173 -2.31 15.04 -5.55
N GLN A 174 -2.90 14.08 -4.84
CA GLN A 174 -2.51 13.79 -3.44
C GLN A 174 -1.47 12.67 -3.28
N LEU A 175 -1.16 11.90 -4.34
CA LEU A 175 -0.20 10.79 -4.29
C LEU A 175 1.22 11.22 -3.86
N LEU A 176 1.60 12.48 -4.11
CA LEU A 176 2.94 12.99 -3.77
C LEU A 176 2.95 14.14 -2.76
N SER A 177 1.84 14.87 -2.58
CA SER A 177 1.79 16.05 -1.70
C SER A 177 1.50 15.74 -0.23
N GLY A 178 0.74 14.67 0.07
CA GLY A 178 0.39 14.31 1.45
C GLY A 178 1.48 13.50 2.17
N VAL A 179 2.16 12.60 1.45
CA VAL A 179 3.13 11.66 2.02
C VAL A 179 4.37 12.38 2.60
N ALA A 180 4.81 13.47 1.99
CA ALA A 180 5.96 14.25 2.47
C ALA A 180 5.64 15.09 3.72
N ALA A 181 4.37 15.38 4.01
CA ALA A 181 3.96 16.23 5.12
C ALA A 181 3.66 15.46 6.42
N ASP A 182 3.28 14.18 6.32
CA ASP A 182 2.86 13.37 7.47
C ASP A 182 3.95 12.37 7.95
N LEU A 183 5.03 12.18 7.18
CA LEU A 183 6.13 11.25 7.51
C LEU A 183 7.43 11.93 7.96
N PHE A 184 7.49 13.27 7.96
CA PHE A 184 8.62 14.09 8.41
C PHE A 184 8.18 15.21 9.37
#